data_AF-A0A8T5ZJY4-F1
#
_entry.id   AF-A0A8T5ZJY4-F1
#
_cell.length_a   1.000
_cell.length_b   1.000
_cell.length_c   1.000
_cell.angle_alpha   90.00
_cell.angle_beta   90.00
_cell.angle_gamma   90.00
#
_symmetry.space_group_name_H-M   'P 1'
#
loop_
_entity.id
_entity.type
_entity.pdbx_description
1 polymer ?
#
loop_
_entity_poly.entity_id
_entity_poly.type
_entity_poly.pdbx_seq_one_letter_code
_entity_poly.pdbx_strand_id
1 'polypeptide(L)'
;SLFALISLASLALYGWRARDGGPAVRFSGLSREMLILATLLLFCAVLLIVLVGTLYPMIYGLLGWGRLSVGAPYFNRATLPFGLLMLVVIVLATFVSGKRVQLPALVAHAGVLLFAAGIVVSSVSRQEISLNLQPGQQVTLAGYTFRFERLDLQARGNYTSEKAIVALFDHQQRIGELTPERRFYEARRQQMMEPSIRWNGIHDWYAVMGEKTGPDRYAFRLYVQSGVRWIWGGGLLMIAGALLSGWRERKRDE
;
A
#
# COMPACT_ATOMS: atom_id res chain seq x y z
N SER A 1 33.74 -20.38 -21.88
CA SER A 1 32.38 -20.20 -22.41
C SER A 1 32.31 -18.89 -23.19
N LEU A 2 31.48 -18.81 -24.24
CA LEU A 2 31.26 -17.58 -25.03
C LEU A 2 31.00 -16.35 -24.13
N PHE A 3 30.31 -16.56 -23.01
CA PHE A 3 30.05 -15.57 -21.97
C PHE A 3 31.32 -14.94 -21.37
N ALA A 4 32.34 -15.73 -21.07
CA ALA A 4 33.59 -15.22 -20.51
C ALA A 4 34.33 -14.33 -21.51
N LEU A 5 34.30 -14.72 -22.79
CA LEU A 5 34.94 -14.00 -23.89
C LEU A 5 34.25 -12.64 -24.15
N ILE A 6 32.92 -12.62 -24.16
CA ILE A 6 32.13 -11.38 -24.29
C ILE A 6 32.32 -10.48 -23.07
N SER A 7 32.35 -11.05 -21.85
CA SER A 7 32.55 -10.29 -20.62
C SER A 7 33.93 -9.61 -20.60
N LEU A 8 34.99 -10.37 -20.92
CA LEU A 8 36.37 -9.87 -21.03
C LEU A 8 36.50 -8.80 -22.12
N ALA A 9 35.90 -9.01 -23.29
CA ALA A 9 35.92 -8.04 -24.37
C ALA A 9 35.20 -6.75 -23.97
N SER A 10 34.03 -6.82 -23.33
CA SER A 10 33.29 -5.63 -22.87
C SER A 10 34.05 -4.87 -21.79
N LEU A 11 34.74 -5.59 -20.88
CA LEU A 11 35.53 -4.98 -19.80
C LEU A 11 36.78 -4.29 -20.36
N ALA A 12 37.45 -4.90 -21.34
CA ALA A 12 38.57 -4.31 -22.04
C ALA A 12 38.14 -3.05 -22.83
N LEU A 13 36.99 -3.09 -23.49
CA LEU A 13 36.44 -1.96 -24.25
C LEU A 13 36.01 -0.81 -23.32
N TYR A 14 35.43 -1.13 -22.16
CA TYR A 14 35.12 -0.15 -21.11
C TYR A 14 36.39 0.49 -20.55
N GLY A 15 37.41 -0.31 -20.24
CA GLY A 15 38.70 0.18 -19.75
C GLY A 15 39.43 1.06 -20.76
N TRP A 16 39.33 0.73 -22.05
CA TRP A 16 39.86 1.57 -23.12
C TRP A 16 39.09 2.90 -23.24
N ARG A 17 37.76 2.85 -23.23
CA ARG A 17 36.92 4.07 -23.30
C ARG A 17 37.05 4.97 -22.06
N ALA A 18 37.39 4.39 -20.91
CA ALA A 18 37.67 5.14 -19.68
C ALA A 18 39.04 5.86 -19.70
N ARG A 19 39.95 5.51 -20.62
CA ARG A 19 41.21 6.27 -20.84
C ARG A 19 40.97 7.60 -21.52
N ASP A 20 39.90 7.72 -22.31
CA ASP A 20 39.43 8.99 -22.82
C ASP A 20 38.67 9.66 -21.68
N GLY A 21 39.38 10.47 -20.89
CA GLY A 21 38.86 11.14 -19.71
C GLY A 21 37.53 11.84 -20.00
N GLY A 22 36.43 11.16 -19.69
CA GLY A 22 35.10 11.72 -19.74
C GLY A 22 35.05 12.98 -18.86
N PRO A 23 34.21 13.97 -19.20
CA PRO A 23 34.14 15.22 -18.45
C PRO A 23 34.01 14.90 -16.96
N ALA A 24 34.97 15.37 -16.16
CA ALA A 24 34.93 15.22 -14.72
C ALA A 24 33.62 15.81 -14.22
N VAL A 25 32.71 14.95 -13.75
CA VAL A 25 31.43 15.37 -13.18
C VAL A 25 31.78 16.20 -11.95
N ARG A 26 31.73 17.53 -12.09
CA ARG A 26 31.87 18.44 -10.96
C ARG A 26 30.59 18.30 -10.13
N PHE A 27 30.67 17.52 -9.07
CA PHE A 27 29.61 17.40 -8.08
C PHE A 27 29.54 18.71 -7.28
N SER A 28 28.73 19.66 -7.75
CA SER A 28 28.16 20.63 -6.82
C SER A 28 27.14 19.89 -5.95
N GLY A 29 27.14 20.15 -4.64
CA GLY A 29 26.43 19.32 -3.66
C GLY A 29 24.90 19.23 -3.80
N LEU A 30 24.29 19.87 -4.78
CA LEU A 30 22.86 19.73 -5.13
C LEU A 30 22.66 19.85 -6.65
N SER A 31 23.46 19.14 -7.45
CA SER A 31 23.21 19.07 -8.90
C SER A 31 22.11 18.07 -9.25
N ARG A 32 21.47 18.26 -10.42
CA ARG A 32 20.45 17.35 -10.95
C ARG A 32 20.99 15.93 -11.11
N GLU A 33 22.23 15.81 -11.56
CA GLU A 33 22.93 14.54 -11.77
C GLU A 33 23.10 13.80 -10.44
N MET A 34 23.42 14.52 -9.36
CA MET A 34 23.57 13.93 -8.03
C MET A 34 22.24 13.44 -7.46
N LEU A 35 21.13 14.16 -7.71
CA LEU A 35 19.80 13.74 -7.28
C LEU A 35 19.28 12.52 -8.06
N ILE A 36 19.58 12.44 -9.36
CA ILE A 36 19.30 11.25 -10.18
C ILE A 36 20.10 10.05 -9.66
N LEU A 37 21.39 10.24 -9.38
CA LEU A 37 22.25 9.19 -8.85
C LEU A 37 21.79 8.73 -7.46
N ALA A 38 21.42 9.65 -6.58
CA ALA A 38 20.86 9.34 -5.26
C ALA A 38 19.55 8.53 -5.37
N THR A 39 18.65 8.93 -6.28
CA THR A 39 17.40 8.19 -6.54
C THR A 39 17.69 6.77 -7.03
N LEU A 40 18.65 6.60 -7.95
CA LEU A 40 19.04 5.29 -8.47
C LEU A 40 19.66 4.40 -7.37
N LEU A 41 20.50 4.97 -6.51
CA LEU A 41 21.09 4.26 -5.37
C LEU A 41 20.02 3.77 -4.39
N LEU A 42 19.05 4.61 -4.06
CA LEU A 42 17.92 4.25 -3.20
C LEU A 42 17.06 3.15 -3.84
N PHE A 43 16.81 3.25 -5.14
CA PHE A 43 16.11 2.21 -5.90
C PHE A 43 16.86 0.87 -5.85
N CYS A 44 18.17 0.86 -6.08
CA CYS A 44 19.01 -0.33 -5.95
C CYS A 44 18.97 -0.92 -4.54
N ALA A 45 18.97 -0.08 -3.50
CA ALA A 45 18.85 -0.54 -2.12
C ALA A 45 17.51 -1.24 -1.87
N VAL A 46 16.39 -0.66 -2.34
CA VAL A 46 15.06 -1.28 -2.25
C VAL A 46 15.03 -2.62 -3.00
N LEU A 47 15.58 -2.68 -4.21
CA LEU A 47 15.68 -3.93 -4.98
C LEU A 47 16.46 -5.00 -4.24
N LEU A 48 17.59 -4.64 -3.62
CA LEU A 48 18.40 -5.58 -2.85
C LEU A 48 17.66 -6.09 -1.62
N ILE A 49 16.93 -5.22 -0.91
CA ILE A 49 16.07 -5.62 0.22
C ILE A 49 15.00 -6.62 -0.24
N VAL A 50 14.34 -6.36 -1.36
CA VAL A 50 13.32 -7.27 -1.90
C VAL A 50 13.95 -8.60 -2.32
N LEU A 51 15.06 -8.55 -3.04
CA LEU A 51 15.80 -9.73 -3.47
C LEU A 51 16.22 -10.60 -2.29
N VAL A 52 16.85 -10.01 -1.27
CA VAL A 52 17.26 -10.71 -0.05
C VAL A 52 16.04 -11.27 0.70
N GLY A 53 14.98 -10.47 0.87
CA GLY A 53 13.77 -10.90 1.56
C GLY A 53 13.05 -12.07 0.89
N THR A 54 13.18 -12.21 -0.43
CA THR A 54 12.61 -13.35 -1.20
C THR A 54 13.53 -14.56 -1.28
N LEU A 55 14.83 -14.36 -1.51
CA LEU A 55 15.79 -15.45 -1.67
C LEU A 55 16.24 -16.06 -0.34
N TYR A 56 16.38 -15.26 0.72
CA TYR A 56 16.86 -15.75 2.00
C TYR A 56 15.97 -16.86 2.60
N PRO A 57 14.62 -16.72 2.65
CA PRO A 57 13.76 -17.80 3.15
C PRO A 57 13.85 -19.07 2.30
N MET A 58 14.02 -18.92 0.99
CA MET A 58 14.17 -20.06 0.07
C MET A 58 15.48 -20.81 0.33
N ILE A 59 16.60 -20.09 0.43
CA ILE A 59 17.92 -20.67 0.75
C ILE A 59 17.89 -21.32 2.14
N TYR A 60 17.29 -20.65 3.13
CA TYR A 60 17.13 -21.17 4.48
C TYR A 60 16.36 -22.51 4.49
N GLY A 61 15.29 -22.60 3.69
CA GLY A 61 14.54 -23.84 3.50
C GLY A 61 15.33 -24.93 2.79
N LEU A 62 16.11 -24.58 1.76
CA LEU A 62 16.96 -25.52 1.02
C LEU A 62 18.07 -26.14 1.88
N LEU A 63 18.60 -25.38 2.83
CA LEU A 63 19.64 -25.84 3.77
C LEU A 63 19.10 -26.71 4.91
N GLY A 64 17.77 -26.92 4.97
CA GLY A 64 17.14 -27.76 6.00
C GLY A 64 17.08 -27.13 7.39
N TRP A 65 17.33 -25.81 7.51
CA TRP A 65 17.30 -25.09 8.79
C TRP A 65 15.89 -24.78 9.30
N GLY A 66 14.86 -25.15 8.54
CA GLY A 66 13.45 -24.99 8.90
C GLY A 66 12.67 -24.22 7.83
N ARG A 67 11.47 -23.77 8.20
CA ARG A 67 10.61 -22.96 7.33
C ARG A 67 10.54 -21.55 7.88
N LEU A 68 11.33 -20.66 7.28
CA LEU A 68 11.22 -19.23 7.50
C LEU A 68 10.26 -18.65 6.46
N SER A 69 9.32 -17.80 6.87
CA SER A 69 8.45 -17.06 5.96
C SER A 69 8.53 -15.58 6.29
N VAL A 70 8.79 -14.79 5.26
CA VAL A 70 8.94 -13.34 5.36
C VAL A 70 7.73 -12.71 4.69
N GLY A 71 6.82 -12.16 5.48
CA GLY A 71 5.59 -11.54 5.01
C GLY A 71 5.70 -10.03 4.81
N ALA A 72 4.57 -9.42 4.43
CA ALA A 72 4.42 -7.97 4.26
C ALA A 72 5.01 -7.12 5.41
N PRO A 73 4.92 -7.49 6.71
CA PRO A 73 5.48 -6.67 7.79
C PRO A 73 7.00 -6.47 7.72
N TYR A 74 7.75 -7.42 7.14
CA TYR A 74 9.20 -7.25 6.94
C TYR A 74 9.46 -6.27 5.79
N PHE A 75 8.85 -6.51 4.62
CA PHE A 75 9.08 -5.69 3.45
C PHE A 75 8.66 -4.25 3.71
N ASN A 76 7.48 -4.02 4.31
CA ASN A 76 7.03 -2.67 4.63
C ASN A 76 8.05 -1.95 5.54
N ARG A 77 8.51 -2.59 6.62
CA ARG A 77 9.50 -1.96 7.52
C ARG A 77 10.84 -1.70 6.84
N ALA A 78 11.30 -2.61 6.00
CA ALA A 78 12.60 -2.50 5.36
C ALA A 78 12.61 -1.52 4.19
N THR A 79 11.57 -1.50 3.35
CA THR A 79 11.54 -0.69 2.11
C THR A 79 10.96 0.71 2.31
N LEU A 80 10.02 0.91 3.23
CA LEU A 80 9.37 2.21 3.43
C LEU A 80 10.34 3.37 3.69
N PRO A 81 11.36 3.29 4.57
CA PRO A 81 12.24 4.43 4.82
C PRO A 81 13.01 4.86 3.56
N PHE A 82 13.50 3.90 2.77
CA PHE A 82 14.17 4.18 1.50
C PHE A 82 13.20 4.72 0.45
N GLY A 83 11.98 4.17 0.38
CA GLY A 83 10.94 4.66 -0.52
C GLY A 83 10.54 6.10 -0.23
N LEU A 84 10.38 6.46 1.05
CA LEU A 84 10.09 7.84 1.48
C LEU A 84 11.25 8.78 1.16
N LEU A 85 12.48 8.37 1.45
CA LEU A 85 13.67 9.16 1.13
C LEU A 85 13.79 9.37 -0.39
N MET A 86 13.55 8.33 -1.18
CA MET A 86 13.56 8.40 -2.64
C MET A 86 12.53 9.40 -3.16
N LEU A 87 11.33 9.40 -2.58
CA LEU A 87 10.26 10.34 -2.94
C LEU A 87 10.69 11.79 -2.65
N VAL A 88 11.29 12.05 -1.48
CA VAL A 88 11.84 13.37 -1.13
C VAL A 88 12.90 13.81 -2.14
N VAL A 89 13.82 12.92 -2.52
CA VAL A 89 14.86 13.22 -3.51
C VAL A 89 14.26 13.53 -4.88
N ILE A 90 13.25 12.76 -5.33
CA ILE A 90 12.55 13.00 -6.60
C ILE A 90 11.89 14.38 -6.59
N VAL A 91 11.18 14.72 -5.52
CA VAL A 91 10.52 16.02 -5.38
C VAL A 91 11.55 17.15 -5.39
N LEU A 92 12.64 17.02 -4.63
CA LEU A 92 13.74 17.99 -4.64
C LEU A 92 14.35 18.16 -6.04
N ALA A 93 14.51 17.07 -6.80
CA ALA A 93 15.03 17.09 -8.16
C ALA A 93 14.14 17.89 -9.12
N THR A 94 12.82 17.91 -8.92
CA THR A 94 11.91 18.75 -9.74
C THR A 94 12.18 20.24 -9.57
N PHE A 95 12.55 20.69 -8.36
CA PHE A 95 12.85 22.09 -8.07
C PHE A 95 14.26 22.50 -8.52
N VAL A 96 15.23 21.60 -8.42
CA VAL A 96 16.63 21.85 -8.82
C VAL A 96 16.80 21.88 -10.35
N SER A 97 15.91 21.24 -11.11
CA SER A 97 16.09 21.08 -12.56
C SER A 97 15.94 22.37 -13.40
N GLY A 98 15.71 23.55 -12.81
CA GLY A 98 15.78 24.88 -13.45
C GLY A 98 14.75 25.16 -14.58
N LYS A 99 14.00 24.15 -15.03
CA LYS A 99 12.90 24.28 -15.97
C LYS A 99 11.69 24.82 -15.22
N ARG A 100 10.97 25.82 -15.79
CA ARG A 100 9.69 26.29 -15.23
C ARG A 100 8.81 25.09 -14.94
N VAL A 101 8.55 24.82 -13.66
CA VAL A 101 7.75 23.65 -13.28
C VAL A 101 6.37 23.81 -13.87
N GLN A 102 5.97 22.88 -14.73
CA GLN A 102 4.68 22.95 -15.39
C GLN A 102 3.60 22.50 -14.40
N LEU A 103 2.47 23.21 -14.37
CA LEU A 103 1.31 22.85 -13.54
C LEU A 103 0.92 21.35 -13.63
N PRO A 104 0.91 20.69 -14.81
CA PRO A 104 0.63 19.26 -14.90
C PRO A 104 1.61 18.39 -14.10
N ALA A 105 2.90 18.72 -14.14
CA ALA A 105 3.92 18.02 -13.38
C ALA A 105 3.74 18.25 -11.87
N LEU A 106 3.42 19.47 -11.43
CA LEU A 106 3.13 19.75 -10.02
C LEU A 106 1.95 18.94 -9.50
N VAL A 107 0.86 18.88 -10.27
CA VAL A 107 -0.34 18.11 -9.91
C VAL A 107 0.00 16.62 -9.80
N ALA A 108 0.76 16.07 -10.75
CA ALA A 108 1.16 14.67 -10.71
C ALA A 108 2.06 14.34 -9.50
N HIS A 109 3.07 15.16 -9.22
CA HIS A 109 4.00 14.93 -8.10
C HIS A 109 3.33 15.18 -6.74
N ALA A 110 2.41 16.14 -6.64
CA ALA A 110 1.56 16.30 -5.46
C ALA A 110 0.69 15.05 -5.23
N GLY A 111 0.21 14.43 -6.31
CA GLY A 111 -0.46 13.13 -6.26
C GLY A 111 0.42 12.01 -5.70
N VAL A 112 1.68 11.91 -6.14
CA VAL A 112 2.67 10.95 -5.61
C VAL A 112 2.89 11.15 -4.11
N LEU A 113 3.06 12.40 -3.67
CA LEU A 113 3.24 12.76 -2.26
C LEU A 113 2.02 12.37 -1.42
N LEU A 114 0.81 12.70 -1.88
CA LEU A 114 -0.43 12.37 -1.18
C LEU A 114 -0.65 10.86 -1.12
N PHE A 115 -0.34 10.14 -2.19
CA PHE A 115 -0.42 8.68 -2.25
C PHE A 115 0.50 8.02 -1.22
N ALA A 116 1.77 8.44 -1.19
CA ALA A 116 2.75 7.90 -0.25
C ALA A 116 2.43 8.26 1.21
N ALA A 117 2.00 9.49 1.47
CA ALA A 117 1.51 9.90 2.78
C ALA A 117 0.30 9.04 3.19
N GLY A 118 -0.63 8.78 2.26
CA GLY A 118 -1.76 7.88 2.46
C GLY A 118 -1.33 6.48 2.87
N ILE A 119 -0.34 5.87 2.19
CA ILE A 119 0.20 4.54 2.56
C ILE A 119 0.77 4.55 3.98
N VAL A 120 1.60 5.54 4.31
CA VAL A 120 2.24 5.61 5.63
C VAL A 120 1.20 5.77 6.73
N VAL A 121 0.31 6.76 6.59
CA VAL A 121 -0.76 7.02 7.56
C VAL A 121 -1.66 5.80 7.70
N SER A 122 -2.03 5.17 6.58
CA SER A 122 -2.86 3.96 6.55
C SER A 122 -2.21 2.76 7.23
N SER A 123 -0.89 2.61 7.08
CA SER A 123 -0.17 1.53 7.76
C SER A 123 -0.01 1.78 9.26
N VAL A 124 0.24 3.02 9.68
CA VAL A 124 0.52 3.37 11.08
C VAL A 124 -0.76 3.50 11.91
N SER A 125 -1.83 4.01 11.30
CA SER A 125 -3.10 4.26 12.01
C SER A 125 -3.97 3.03 12.20
N ARG A 126 -3.63 1.90 11.58
CA ARG A 126 -4.43 0.68 11.65
C ARG A 126 -4.48 0.13 13.07
N GLN A 127 -5.65 0.21 13.68
CA GLN A 127 -5.96 -0.44 14.96
C GLN A 127 -6.95 -1.57 14.72
N GLU A 128 -6.71 -2.72 15.33
CA GLU A 128 -7.49 -3.92 15.10
C GLU A 128 -7.73 -4.67 16.40
N ILE A 129 -8.93 -5.23 16.55
CA ILE A 129 -9.27 -6.15 17.64
C ILE A 129 -10.04 -7.34 17.10
N SER A 130 -9.74 -8.52 17.64
CA SER A 130 -10.46 -9.77 17.36
C SER A 130 -11.07 -10.30 18.66
N LEU A 131 -12.39 -10.46 18.68
CA LEU A 131 -13.12 -10.88 19.87
C LEU A 131 -14.41 -11.60 19.48
N ASN A 132 -15.01 -12.30 20.44
CA ASN A 132 -16.32 -12.90 20.26
C ASN A 132 -17.41 -11.96 20.79
N LEU A 133 -18.43 -11.68 19.98
CA LEU A 133 -19.57 -10.84 20.37
C LEU A 133 -20.89 -11.59 20.27
N GLN A 134 -21.84 -11.16 21.09
CA GLN A 134 -23.25 -11.55 21.06
C GLN A 134 -24.13 -10.33 20.74
N PRO A 135 -25.32 -10.50 20.17
CA PRO A 135 -26.26 -9.39 19.99
C PRO A 135 -26.49 -8.63 21.31
N GLY A 136 -26.52 -7.30 21.23
CA GLY A 136 -26.57 -6.38 22.37
C GLY A 136 -25.21 -5.97 22.94
N GLN A 137 -24.12 -6.69 22.63
CA GLN A 137 -22.80 -6.33 23.13
C GLN A 137 -22.13 -5.25 22.27
N GLN A 138 -21.24 -4.50 22.91
CA GLN A 138 -20.47 -3.45 22.25
C GLN A 138 -18.99 -3.53 22.63
N VAL A 139 -18.15 -2.98 21.75
CA VAL A 139 -16.70 -2.87 21.95
C VAL A 139 -16.22 -1.52 21.47
N THR A 140 -15.28 -0.93 22.19
CA THR A 140 -14.67 0.34 21.83
C THR A 140 -13.30 0.10 21.24
N LEU A 141 -13.03 0.70 20.08
CA LEU A 141 -11.76 0.61 19.34
C LEU A 141 -11.44 1.98 18.74
N ALA A 142 -10.22 2.47 18.96
CA ALA A 142 -9.75 3.76 18.43
C ALA A 142 -10.68 4.96 18.72
N GLY A 143 -11.39 4.94 19.86
CA GLY A 143 -12.37 5.97 20.24
C GLY A 143 -13.80 5.76 19.69
N TYR A 144 -14.00 4.77 18.82
CA TYR A 144 -15.31 4.44 18.25
C TYR A 144 -15.93 3.23 18.93
N THR A 145 -17.26 3.23 19.09
CA THR A 145 -17.99 2.10 19.64
C THR A 145 -18.72 1.33 18.54
N PHE A 146 -18.43 0.04 18.46
CA PHE A 146 -19.10 -0.92 17.59
C PHE A 146 -20.08 -1.72 18.43
N ARG A 147 -21.37 -1.64 18.12
CA ARG A 147 -22.43 -2.36 18.83
C ARG A 147 -23.07 -3.38 17.91
N PHE A 148 -22.97 -4.65 18.26
CA PHE A 148 -23.64 -5.72 17.52
C PHE A 148 -25.13 -5.69 17.91
N GLU A 149 -25.98 -5.12 17.07
CA GLU A 149 -27.40 -4.91 17.41
C GLU A 149 -28.22 -6.19 17.22
N ARG A 150 -28.10 -6.82 16.05
CA ARG A 150 -28.87 -8.02 15.71
C ARG A 150 -28.23 -8.81 14.58
N LEU A 151 -28.71 -10.04 14.40
CA LEU A 151 -28.37 -10.91 13.29
C LEU A 151 -29.61 -11.12 12.40
N ASP A 152 -29.49 -10.82 11.12
CA ASP A 152 -30.53 -11.07 10.12
C ASP A 152 -30.15 -12.36 9.35
N LEU A 153 -30.97 -13.39 9.48
CA LEU A 153 -30.81 -14.65 8.74
C LEU A 153 -31.61 -14.57 7.44
N GLN A 154 -30.95 -14.76 6.30
CA GLN A 154 -31.59 -14.74 4.98
C GLN A 154 -31.27 -16.02 4.21
N ALA A 155 -32.31 -16.68 3.68
CA ALA A 155 -32.14 -17.74 2.70
C ALA A 155 -32.40 -17.15 1.30
N ARG A 156 -31.38 -17.16 0.44
CA ARG A 156 -31.48 -16.80 -0.98
C ARG A 156 -31.38 -18.07 -1.81
N GLY A 157 -31.89 -18.04 -3.04
CA GLY A 157 -31.98 -19.24 -3.89
C GLY A 157 -30.66 -19.99 -4.12
N ASN A 158 -29.51 -19.34 -3.93
CA ASN A 158 -28.19 -19.94 -4.14
C ASN A 158 -27.33 -20.05 -2.88
N TYR A 159 -27.73 -19.44 -1.75
CA TYR A 159 -26.95 -19.44 -0.51
C TYR A 159 -27.79 -19.03 0.70
N THR A 160 -27.42 -19.53 1.88
CA THR A 160 -27.90 -19.01 3.16
C THR A 160 -26.92 -17.96 3.68
N SER A 161 -27.44 -16.96 4.36
CA SER A 161 -26.70 -15.77 4.76
C SER A 161 -26.99 -15.43 6.23
N GLU A 162 -25.92 -15.32 7.02
CA GLU A 162 -25.96 -14.71 8.35
C GLU A 162 -25.39 -13.30 8.24
N LYS A 163 -26.24 -12.28 8.33
CA LYS A 163 -25.83 -10.87 8.23
C LYS A 163 -25.89 -10.21 9.61
N ALA A 164 -24.76 -9.75 10.11
CA ALA A 164 -24.72 -9.01 11.37
C ALA A 164 -24.94 -7.52 11.13
N ILE A 165 -25.78 -6.88 11.94
CA ILE A 165 -25.97 -5.44 11.95
C ILE A 165 -25.16 -4.86 13.09
N VAL A 166 -24.06 -4.17 12.75
CA VAL A 166 -23.14 -3.56 13.71
C VAL A 166 -23.26 -2.05 13.61
N ALA A 167 -23.94 -1.43 14.57
CA ALA A 167 -24.04 0.03 14.63
C ALA A 167 -22.71 0.63 15.09
N LEU A 168 -22.35 1.76 14.47
CA LEU A 168 -21.10 2.47 14.70
C LEU A 168 -21.40 3.83 15.33
N PHE A 169 -20.71 4.11 16.44
CA PHE A 169 -20.84 5.33 17.22
C PHE A 169 -19.51 6.05 17.34
N ASP A 170 -19.56 7.36 17.23
CA ASP A 170 -18.51 8.27 17.68
C ASP A 170 -19.00 8.92 18.97
N HIS A 171 -18.35 8.60 20.08
CA HIS A 171 -18.85 8.88 21.43
C HIS A 171 -20.29 8.37 21.64
N GLN A 172 -21.29 9.28 21.64
CA GLN A 172 -22.71 8.96 21.82
C GLN A 172 -23.52 9.08 20.52
N GLN A 173 -22.93 9.63 19.45
CA GLN A 173 -23.62 9.86 18.19
C GLN A 173 -23.47 8.66 17.26
N ARG A 174 -24.60 8.13 16.76
CA ARG A 174 -24.58 7.09 15.72
C ARG A 174 -24.11 7.72 14.41
N ILE A 175 -22.92 7.35 13.97
CA ILE A 175 -22.34 7.80 12.70
C ILE A 175 -22.67 6.84 11.56
N GLY A 176 -23.16 5.63 11.89
CA GLY A 176 -23.49 4.64 10.89
C GLY A 176 -23.77 3.23 11.36
N GLU A 177 -23.64 2.32 10.41
CA GLU A 177 -23.66 0.88 10.61
C GLU A 177 -22.77 0.16 9.59
N LEU A 178 -22.36 -1.05 9.96
CA LEU A 178 -21.60 -2.02 9.19
C LEU A 178 -22.42 -3.31 9.15
N THR A 179 -22.51 -3.94 7.98
CA THR A 179 -23.34 -5.13 7.75
C THR A 179 -22.55 -6.34 7.25
N PRO A 180 -21.53 -6.82 8.00
CA PRO A 180 -20.74 -7.97 7.55
C PRO A 180 -21.62 -9.23 7.43
N GLU A 181 -21.27 -10.09 6.49
CA GLU A 181 -22.11 -11.21 6.09
C GLU A 181 -21.31 -12.50 6.00
N ARG A 182 -21.91 -13.61 6.42
CA ARG A 182 -21.39 -14.96 6.15
C ARG A 182 -22.34 -15.65 5.20
N ARG A 183 -21.83 -16.11 4.07
CA ARG A 183 -22.60 -16.81 3.05
C ARG A 183 -22.21 -18.27 3.02
N PHE A 184 -23.19 -19.17 3.09
CA PHE A 184 -22.98 -20.60 2.93
C PHE A 184 -23.65 -21.07 1.64
N TYR A 185 -22.83 -21.62 0.73
CA TYR A 185 -23.27 -22.15 -0.55
C TYR A 185 -23.40 -23.66 -0.44
N GLU A 186 -24.64 -24.16 -0.38
CA GLU A 186 -24.92 -25.58 -0.18
C GLU A 186 -24.35 -26.45 -1.30
N ALA A 187 -24.51 -26.03 -2.56
CA ALA A 187 -24.05 -26.78 -3.74
C ALA A 187 -22.54 -27.05 -3.75
N ARG A 188 -21.74 -26.17 -3.12
CA ARG A 188 -20.27 -26.31 -3.04
C ARG A 188 -19.78 -26.69 -1.65
N ARG A 189 -20.67 -26.79 -0.66
CA ARG A 189 -20.36 -26.91 0.77
C ARG A 189 -19.27 -25.92 1.20
N GLN A 190 -19.36 -24.68 0.72
CA GLN A 190 -18.35 -23.65 0.92
C GLN A 190 -18.94 -22.48 1.70
N GLN A 191 -18.20 -22.01 2.70
CA GLN A 191 -18.50 -20.78 3.43
C GLN A 191 -17.63 -19.62 2.92
N MET A 192 -18.24 -18.48 2.67
CA MET A 192 -17.58 -17.23 2.28
C MET A 192 -17.94 -16.12 3.26
N MET A 193 -17.04 -15.16 3.45
CA MET A 193 -17.19 -14.03 4.37
C MET A 193 -17.15 -12.74 3.56
N GLU A 194 -18.18 -11.92 3.67
CA GLU A 194 -18.22 -10.58 3.10
C GLU A 194 -17.90 -9.57 4.21
N PRO A 195 -16.75 -8.89 4.15
CA PRO A 195 -16.45 -7.82 5.08
C PRO A 195 -17.37 -6.63 4.80
N SER A 196 -17.80 -5.93 5.85
CA SER A 196 -18.46 -4.63 5.68
C SER A 196 -17.48 -3.51 5.93
N ILE A 197 -17.60 -2.47 5.11
CA ILE A 197 -16.77 -1.28 5.17
C ILE A 197 -17.67 -0.06 5.21
N ARG A 198 -17.33 0.88 6.09
CA ARG A 198 -17.88 2.23 6.08
C ARG A 198 -16.71 3.19 6.12
N TRP A 199 -16.85 4.33 5.46
CA TRP A 199 -15.78 5.31 5.38
C TRP A 199 -16.32 6.72 5.57
N ASN A 200 -15.46 7.64 5.99
CA ASN A 200 -15.67 9.08 5.93
C ASN A 200 -14.49 9.75 5.22
N GLY A 201 -14.27 11.06 5.36
CA GLY A 201 -13.13 11.77 4.75
C GLY A 201 -11.73 11.28 5.14
N ILE A 202 -11.59 10.64 6.31
CA ILE A 202 -10.32 10.40 7.00
C ILE A 202 -10.17 8.93 7.41
N HIS A 203 -11.22 8.34 7.97
CA HIS A 203 -11.27 7.03 8.59
C HIS A 203 -12.14 6.06 7.79
N ASP A 204 -11.70 4.81 7.81
CA ASP A 204 -12.37 3.64 7.29
C ASP A 204 -12.56 2.65 8.45
N TRP A 205 -13.82 2.28 8.69
CA TRP A 205 -14.22 1.31 9.70
C TRP A 205 -14.62 0.03 9.00
N TYR A 206 -14.11 -1.07 9.53
CA TYR A 206 -14.33 -2.38 8.98
C TYR A 206 -14.86 -3.32 10.05
N ALA A 207 -15.78 -4.17 9.64
CA ALA A 207 -16.21 -5.31 10.42
C ALA A 207 -16.15 -6.55 9.55
N VAL A 208 -15.56 -7.61 10.10
CA VAL A 208 -15.56 -8.94 9.50
C VAL A 208 -16.15 -9.90 10.51
N MET A 209 -17.20 -10.59 10.09
CA MET A 209 -17.85 -11.61 10.90
C MET A 209 -17.21 -12.96 10.57
N GLY A 210 -16.66 -13.60 11.58
CA GLY A 210 -15.97 -14.89 11.59
C GLY A 210 -16.89 -16.06 11.92
N GLU A 211 -16.30 -17.19 12.33
CA GLU A 211 -17.06 -18.38 12.69
C GLU A 211 -17.98 -18.17 13.90
N LYS A 212 -19.04 -18.97 13.94
CA LYS A 212 -19.94 -19.07 15.08
C LYS A 212 -19.23 -19.85 16.18
N THR A 213 -19.05 -19.24 17.34
CA THR A 213 -18.31 -19.80 18.49
C THR A 213 -19.22 -20.24 19.64
N GLY A 214 -20.54 -20.08 19.50
CA GLY A 214 -21.56 -20.54 20.44
C GLY A 214 -22.99 -20.28 19.91
N PRO A 215 -24.05 -20.53 20.70
CA PRO A 215 -25.45 -20.42 20.24
C PRO A 215 -25.79 -19.08 19.60
N ASP A 216 -25.33 -17.98 20.20
CA ASP A 216 -25.52 -16.60 19.71
C ASP A 216 -24.22 -15.80 19.72
N ARG A 217 -23.08 -16.49 19.60
CA ARG A 217 -21.75 -15.89 19.72
C ARG A 217 -20.98 -16.06 18.41
N TYR A 218 -20.43 -14.96 17.93
CA TYR A 218 -19.73 -14.91 16.66
C TYR A 218 -18.37 -14.24 16.85
N ALA A 219 -17.34 -14.79 16.20
CA ALA A 219 -16.06 -14.13 16.13
C ALA A 219 -16.20 -12.86 15.27
N PHE A 220 -15.67 -11.74 15.72
CA PHE A 220 -15.58 -10.51 14.98
C PHE A 220 -14.14 -10.03 14.93
N ARG A 221 -13.75 -9.54 13.76
CA ARG A 221 -12.52 -8.80 13.56
C ARG A 221 -12.90 -7.39 13.13
N LEU A 222 -12.62 -6.42 13.99
CA LEU A 222 -12.97 -5.02 13.79
C LEU A 222 -11.68 -4.22 13.64
N TYR A 223 -11.66 -3.27 12.71
CA TYR A 223 -10.52 -2.38 12.55
C TYR A 223 -10.93 -0.98 12.14
N VAL A 224 -10.17 -0.01 12.63
CA VAL A 224 -10.24 1.40 12.24
C VAL A 224 -8.90 1.74 11.59
N GLN A 225 -8.95 2.29 10.39
CA GLN A 225 -7.78 2.62 9.60
C GLN A 225 -7.99 4.00 8.95
N SER A 226 -6.95 4.83 8.92
CA SER A 226 -7.05 6.21 8.42
C SER A 226 -6.20 6.41 7.18
N GLY A 227 -6.60 7.29 6.26
CA GLY A 227 -5.76 7.70 5.14
C GLY A 227 -5.77 6.77 3.92
N VAL A 228 -6.59 5.71 3.88
CA VAL A 228 -6.78 4.90 2.65
C VAL A 228 -7.28 5.79 1.52
N ARG A 229 -8.17 6.75 1.82
CA ARG A 229 -8.69 7.68 0.82
C ARG A 229 -7.63 8.60 0.21
N TRP A 230 -6.56 8.90 0.93
CA TRP A 230 -5.45 9.70 0.40
C TRP A 230 -4.65 8.93 -0.65
N ILE A 231 -4.61 7.59 -0.53
CA ILE A 231 -4.04 6.70 -1.56
C ILE A 231 -4.83 6.90 -2.87
N TRP A 232 -6.15 6.76 -2.83
CA TRP A 232 -7.00 6.97 -4.01
C TRP A 232 -6.94 8.40 -4.54
N GLY A 233 -6.99 9.40 -3.65
CA GLY A 233 -6.88 10.81 -4.01
C GLY A 233 -5.54 11.15 -4.70
N GLY A 234 -4.43 10.62 -4.18
CA GLY A 234 -3.12 10.75 -4.81
C GLY A 234 -3.07 10.09 -6.19
N GLY A 235 -3.66 8.90 -6.33
CA GLY A 235 -3.85 8.21 -7.61
C GLY A 235 -4.58 9.06 -8.66
N LEU A 236 -5.71 9.64 -8.27
CA LEU A 236 -6.51 10.50 -9.15
C LEU A 236 -5.76 11.77 -9.55
N LEU A 237 -5.01 12.39 -8.63
CA LEU A 237 -4.17 13.55 -8.94
C LEU A 237 -3.05 13.21 -9.92
N MET A 238 -2.41 12.04 -9.79
CA MET A 238 -1.41 11.57 -10.76
C MET A 238 -2.01 11.45 -12.17
N ILE A 239 -3.18 10.84 -12.28
CA ILE A 239 -3.92 10.71 -13.56
C ILE A 239 -4.26 12.10 -14.12
N ALA A 240 -4.81 13.00 -13.29
CA ALA A 240 -5.16 14.34 -13.71
C ALA A 240 -3.94 15.13 -14.21
N GLY A 241 -2.80 15.04 -13.51
CA GLY A 241 -1.55 15.66 -13.93
C GLY A 241 -1.04 15.11 -15.27
N ALA A 242 -1.13 13.79 -15.49
CA ALA A 242 -0.76 13.17 -16.76
C ALA A 242 -1.66 13.63 -17.93
N LEU A 243 -2.98 13.67 -17.71
CA LEU A 243 -3.95 14.14 -18.72
C LEU A 243 -3.74 15.61 -19.08
N LEU A 244 -3.50 16.46 -18.08
CA LEU A 244 -3.21 17.88 -18.29
C LEU A 244 -1.91 18.10 -19.08
N SER A 245 -0.93 17.20 -18.91
CA SER A 245 0.32 17.24 -19.67
C SER A 245 0.05 16.96 -21.16
N GLY A 246 -0.68 15.88 -21.45
CA GLY A 246 -1.01 15.51 -22.83
C GLY A 246 -1.88 16.54 -23.55
N TRP A 247 -2.83 17.16 -22.86
CA TRP A 247 -3.68 18.21 -23.45
C TRP A 247 -2.90 19.48 -23.80
N ARG A 248 -1.94 19.87 -22.95
CA ARG A 248 -1.11 21.05 -23.17
C ARG A 248 -0.10 20.88 -24.29
N GLU A 249 0.40 19.66 -24.48
CA GLU A 249 1.31 19.31 -25.58
C GLU A 249 0.57 19.38 -26.92
N ARG A 250 -0.64 18.80 -27.00
CA ARG A 250 -1.50 18.87 -28.19
C ARG A 250 -1.82 20.31 -28.63
N LYS A 251 -2.14 21.20 -27.69
CA LYS A 251 -2.40 22.63 -27.97
C LYS A 251 -1.18 23.43 -28.44
N ARG A 252 0.01 22.88 -28.31
CA ARG A 252 1.26 23.53 -28.71
C ARG A 252 1.71 23.09 -30.10
N ASP A 253 1.15 21.97 -30.59
CA ASP A 253 1.39 21.41 -31.92
C ASP A 253 0.32 21.83 -32.96
N GLU A 254 -0.72 22.55 -32.53
CA GLU A 254 -1.74 23.24 -33.34
C GLU A 254 -1.39 24.73 -33.52
#